data_AF-A0A9D1HQR7-F1
#
_entry.id   AF-A0A9D1HQR7-F1
#
_cell.length_a   1.000
_cell.length_b   1.000
_cell.length_c   1.000
_cell.angle_alpha   90.00
_cell.angle_beta   90.00
_cell.angle_gamma   90.00
#
_symmetry.space_group_name_H-M   'P 1'
#
loop_
_entity.id
_entity.type
_entity.pdbx_description
1 polymer ?
#
loop_
_entity_poly.entity_id
_entity_poly.type
_entity_poly.pdbx_seq_one_letter_code
_entity_poly.pdbx_strand_id
1 'polypeptide(L)'
;MPKGSKELENQRREEIVDACERLYAVRSFKDITIKDIGGETSFTRTSIYNYFVNKEEIFLALFAREYMRWGDALQEAAERGGSGAEEFADVVAASLAERPFMLKLLAMNMYDMEDSSRQERLVEFKRAYAR
;
A
#
# COMPACT_ATOMS: atom_id res chain seq x y z
N MET A 1 -2.65 -20.60 -17.98
CA MET A 1 -1.46 -20.50 -17.10
C MET A 1 -1.66 -21.41 -15.89
N PRO A 2 -0.66 -22.22 -15.49
CA PRO A 2 -0.79 -23.10 -14.33
C PRO A 2 -0.96 -22.28 -13.03
N LYS A 3 -1.84 -22.73 -12.11
CA LYS A 3 -2.17 -22.04 -10.86
C LYS A 3 -0.95 -21.66 -10.01
N GLY A 4 0.08 -22.51 -9.99
CA GLY A 4 1.32 -22.24 -9.24
C GLY A 4 2.12 -21.03 -9.73
N SER A 5 1.97 -20.63 -11.00
CA SER A 5 2.68 -19.46 -11.54
C SER A 5 2.09 -18.13 -11.05
N LYS A 6 0.77 -18.06 -10.90
CA LYS A 6 0.08 -16.84 -10.41
C LYS A 6 0.29 -16.65 -8.91
N GLU A 7 0.27 -17.74 -8.16
CA GLU A 7 0.53 -17.69 -6.71
C GLU A 7 1.94 -17.19 -6.43
N LEU A 8 2.93 -17.74 -7.14
CA LEU A 8 4.31 -17.27 -7.05
C LEU A 8 4.45 -15.80 -7.47
N GLU A 9 3.74 -15.38 -8.53
CA GLU A 9 3.72 -13.99 -8.96
C GLU A 9 3.18 -13.05 -7.85
N ASN A 10 2.07 -13.41 -7.22
CA ASN A 10 1.49 -12.64 -6.12
C ASN A 10 2.41 -12.62 -4.90
N GLN A 11 3.00 -13.76 -4.53
CA GLN A 11 3.95 -13.84 -3.41
C GLN A 11 5.14 -12.90 -3.62
N ARG A 12 5.67 -12.85 -4.85
CA ARG A 12 6.78 -11.93 -5.20
C ARG A 12 6.35 -10.48 -5.16
N ARG A 13 5.12 -10.15 -5.57
CA ARG A 13 4.58 -8.79 -5.43
C ARG A 13 4.46 -8.38 -3.97
N GLU A 14 3.88 -9.22 -3.12
CA GLU A 14 3.76 -8.95 -1.68
C GLU A 14 5.13 -8.79 -1.01
N GLU A 15 6.10 -9.65 -1.34
CA GLU A 15 7.46 -9.55 -0.80
C GLU A 15 8.12 -8.18 -1.11
N ILE A 16 7.89 -7.63 -2.31
CA ILE A 16 8.38 -6.29 -2.69
C ILE A 16 7.70 -5.19 -1.87
N VAL A 17 6.37 -5.30 -1.68
CA VAL A 17 5.59 -4.31 -0.93
C VAL A 17 5.96 -4.36 0.55
N ASP A 18 6.18 -5.55 1.12
CA ASP A 18 6.66 -5.75 2.49
C ASP A 18 8.06 -5.15 2.71
N ALA A 19 8.97 -5.37 1.75
CA ALA A 19 10.29 -4.74 1.76
C ALA A 19 10.18 -3.21 1.75
N CYS A 20 9.30 -2.66 0.90
CA CYS A 20 9.04 -1.22 0.85
C CYS A 20 8.50 -0.69 2.19
N GLU A 21 7.51 -1.37 2.79
CA GLU A 21 6.93 -1.01 4.09
C GLU A 21 7.98 -0.98 5.20
N ARG A 22 8.84 -2.02 5.29
CA ARG A 22 9.95 -2.07 6.26
C ARG A 22 10.90 -0.90 6.13
N LEU A 23 11.29 -0.54 4.91
CA LEU A 23 12.16 0.60 4.66
C LEU A 23 11.44 1.91 5.02
N TYR A 24 10.16 2.02 4.68
CA TYR A 24 9.36 3.22 4.91
C TYR A 24 9.06 3.50 6.39
N ALA A 25 9.14 2.47 7.25
CA ALA A 25 9.13 2.59 8.71
C ALA A 25 10.18 3.58 9.24
N VAL A 26 11.34 3.65 8.60
CA VAL A 26 12.51 4.38 9.12
C VAL A 26 13.07 5.43 8.15
N ARG A 27 12.62 5.44 6.89
CA ARG A 27 13.10 6.36 5.84
C ARG A 27 11.96 7.13 5.18
N SER A 28 12.29 8.24 4.52
CA SER A 28 11.31 8.97 3.70
C SER A 28 11.17 8.32 2.31
N PHE A 29 10.07 8.61 1.61
CA PHE A 29 9.87 8.17 0.23
C PHE A 29 11.01 8.61 -0.72
N LYS A 30 11.58 9.80 -0.48
CA LYS A 30 12.65 10.36 -1.32
C LYS A 30 13.95 9.55 -1.17
N ASP A 31 14.20 9.02 0.02
CA ASP A 31 15.43 8.29 0.35
C ASP A 31 15.38 6.81 -0.03
N ILE A 32 14.19 6.27 -0.32
CA ILE A 32 14.01 4.87 -0.70
C ILE A 32 14.17 4.71 -2.21
N THR A 33 15.01 3.75 -2.60
CA THR A 33 15.22 3.36 -3.99
C THR A 33 14.83 1.90 -4.23
N ILE A 34 14.60 1.53 -5.50
CA ILE A 34 14.40 0.12 -5.89
C ILE A 34 15.62 -0.75 -5.54
N LYS A 35 16.82 -0.15 -5.49
CA LYS A 35 18.02 -0.86 -5.06
C LYS A 35 17.94 -1.23 -3.57
N ASP A 36 17.47 -0.32 -2.72
CA ASP A 36 17.26 -0.62 -1.30
C ASP A 36 16.21 -1.72 -1.12
N ILE A 37 15.07 -1.59 -1.83
CA ILE A 37 13.99 -2.59 -1.79
C ILE A 37 14.51 -3.97 -2.23
N GLY A 38 15.30 -4.03 -3.32
CA GLY A 38 15.90 -5.28 -3.79
C GLY A 38 16.96 -5.88 -2.86
N GLY A 39 17.49 -5.10 -1.90
CA GLY A 39 18.34 -5.63 -0.83
C GLY A 39 17.56 -6.33 0.28
N GLU A 40 16.26 -6.06 0.38
CA GLU A 40 15.34 -6.60 1.40
C GLU A 40 14.47 -7.75 0.88
N THR A 41 14.61 -8.10 -0.41
CA THR A 41 13.92 -9.23 -1.05
C THR A 41 14.84 -10.43 -1.24
N SER A 42 14.29 -11.63 -1.27
CA SER A 42 15.00 -12.90 -1.51
C SER A 42 15.47 -13.09 -2.97
N PHE A 43 15.29 -12.09 -3.82
CA PHE A 43 15.62 -12.14 -5.23
C PHE A 43 16.26 -10.84 -5.72
N THR A 44 16.80 -10.87 -6.94
CA THR A 44 17.58 -9.75 -7.46
C THR A 44 16.74 -8.50 -7.72
N ARG A 45 17.37 -7.32 -7.56
CA ARG A 45 16.82 -6.04 -8.01
C ARG A 45 16.27 -6.09 -9.44
N THR A 46 16.97 -6.78 -10.36
CA THR A 46 16.54 -6.89 -11.76
C THR A 46 15.17 -7.56 -11.87
N SER A 47 14.88 -8.55 -11.03
CA SER A 47 13.60 -9.25 -11.05
C SER A 47 12.44 -8.41 -10.50
N ILE A 48 12.69 -7.35 -9.70
CA ILE A 48 11.64 -6.41 -9.26
C ILE A 48 10.97 -5.74 -10.46
N TYR A 49 11.75 -5.42 -11.50
CA TYR A 49 11.24 -4.77 -12.72
C TYR A 49 10.25 -5.63 -13.51
N ASN A 50 10.16 -6.93 -13.22
CA ASN A 50 9.12 -7.79 -13.79
C ASN A 50 7.73 -7.50 -13.19
N TYR A 51 7.67 -6.86 -12.02
CA TYR A 51 6.44 -6.64 -11.25
C TYR A 51 6.05 -5.16 -11.17
N PHE A 52 7.05 -4.29 -10.97
CA PHE A 52 6.89 -2.84 -10.81
C PHE A 52 7.94 -2.09 -11.62
N VAL A 53 7.53 -1.10 -12.41
CA VAL A 53 8.47 -0.41 -13.31
C VAL A 53 9.25 0.71 -12.62
N ASN A 54 8.73 1.24 -11.51
CA ASN A 54 9.35 2.27 -10.70
C ASN A 54 8.98 2.11 -9.21
N LYS A 55 9.49 3.00 -8.35
CA LYS A 55 9.20 2.94 -6.92
C LYS A 55 7.79 3.44 -6.62
N GLU A 56 7.29 4.39 -7.41
CA GLU A 56 5.98 5.00 -7.29
C GLU A 56 4.88 3.93 -7.37
N GLU A 57 4.99 2.96 -8.28
CA GLU A 57 4.03 1.85 -8.35
C GLU A 57 4.09 0.92 -7.13
N ILE A 58 5.26 0.75 -6.52
CA ILE A 58 5.41 -0.04 -5.27
C ILE A 58 4.75 0.71 -4.12
N PHE A 59 4.96 2.02 -4.03
CA PHE A 59 4.30 2.88 -3.04
C PHE A 59 2.79 2.95 -3.25
N LEU A 60 2.32 2.95 -4.50
CA LEU A 60 0.90 2.90 -4.83
C LEU A 60 0.27 1.57 -4.39
N ALA A 61 0.98 0.46 -4.56
CA ALA A 61 0.54 -0.85 -4.06
C ALA A 61 0.52 -0.90 -2.52
N LEU A 62 1.55 -0.36 -1.86
CA LEU A 62 1.57 -0.19 -0.40
C LEU A 62 0.37 0.65 0.06
N PHE A 63 0.05 1.72 -0.66
CA PHE A 63 -1.06 2.59 -0.32
C PHE A 63 -2.41 1.90 -0.48
N ALA A 64 -2.60 1.15 -1.58
CA ALA A 64 -3.79 0.32 -1.76
C ALA A 64 -3.99 -0.66 -0.60
N ARG A 65 -2.90 -1.27 -0.12
CA ARG A 65 -2.92 -2.19 1.03
C ARG A 65 -3.32 -1.49 2.34
N GLU A 66 -2.81 -0.30 2.59
CA GLU A 66 -3.20 0.50 3.76
C GLU A 66 -4.69 0.91 3.70
N TYR A 67 -5.21 1.26 2.52
CA TYR A 67 -6.64 1.49 2.34
C TYR A 67 -7.48 0.25 2.67
N MET A 68 -7.11 -0.92 2.16
CA MET A 68 -7.83 -2.17 2.47
C MET A 68 -7.82 -2.46 3.97
N ARG A 69 -6.64 -2.38 4.62
CA ARG A 69 -6.50 -2.57 6.07
C ARG A 69 -7.29 -1.55 6.89
N TRP A 70 -7.47 -0.34 6.38
CA TRP A 70 -8.29 0.68 7.04
C TRP A 70 -9.78 0.43 6.84
N GLY A 71 -10.20 0.08 5.62
CA GLY A 71 -11.58 -0.30 5.30
C GLY A 71 -12.06 -1.48 6.14
N ASP A 72 -11.23 -2.53 6.28
CA ASP A 72 -11.54 -3.68 7.13
C ASP A 72 -11.77 -3.27 8.59
N ALA A 73 -10.90 -2.42 9.15
CA ALA A 73 -11.05 -1.94 10.53
C ALA A 73 -12.27 -1.02 10.73
N LEU A 74 -12.58 -0.17 9.75
CA LEU A 74 -13.79 0.65 9.77
C LEU A 74 -15.04 -0.21 9.71
N GLN A 75 -15.04 -1.27 8.89
CA GLN A 75 -16.14 -2.22 8.82
C GLN A 75 -16.35 -2.91 10.17
N GLU A 76 -15.29 -3.46 10.77
CA GLU A 76 -15.39 -4.08 12.10
C GLU A 76 -15.86 -3.11 13.18
N ALA A 77 -15.49 -1.83 13.07
CA ALA A 77 -15.92 -0.81 14.03
C ALA A 77 -17.39 -0.42 13.82
N ALA A 78 -17.84 -0.31 12.57
CA ALA A 78 -19.25 -0.10 12.24
C ALA A 78 -20.14 -1.25 12.72
N GLU A 79 -19.65 -2.50 12.62
CA GLU A 79 -20.36 -3.70 13.11
C GLU A 79 -20.43 -3.75 14.65
N ARG A 80 -19.39 -3.27 15.35
CA ARG A 80 -19.37 -3.17 16.83
C ARG A 80 -20.26 -2.05 17.36
N GLY A 81 -20.49 -1.02 16.55
CA GLY A 81 -21.54 -0.02 16.74
C GLY A 81 -21.13 1.23 17.52
N GLY A 82 -21.88 2.28 17.20
CA GLY A 82 -22.04 3.54 17.91
C GLY A 82 -23.31 4.21 17.40
N SER A 83 -24.15 4.78 18.27
CA SER A 83 -25.51 5.21 17.88
C SER A 83 -25.61 6.66 17.40
N GLY A 84 -24.46 7.36 17.33
CA GLY A 84 -24.40 8.78 16.98
C GLY A 84 -23.18 9.16 16.13
N ALA A 85 -23.29 10.32 15.47
CA ALA A 85 -22.25 10.84 14.57
C ALA A 85 -20.92 11.15 15.28
N GLU A 86 -20.96 11.55 16.55
CA GLU A 86 -19.77 11.88 17.35
C GLU A 86 -18.94 10.62 17.66
N GLU A 87 -19.60 9.56 18.15
CA GLU A 87 -18.97 8.27 18.42
C GLU A 87 -18.38 7.66 17.14
N PHE A 88 -19.09 7.78 16.01
CA PHE A 88 -18.56 7.37 14.71
C PHE A 88 -17.32 8.20 14.30
N ALA A 89 -17.34 9.52 14.50
CA ALA A 89 -16.20 10.38 14.20
C ALA A 89 -14.97 10.01 15.04
N ASP A 90 -15.16 9.72 16.33
CA ASP A 90 -14.08 9.28 17.23
C ASP A 90 -13.48 7.95 16.78
N VAL A 91 -14.32 6.99 16.40
CA VAL A 91 -13.88 5.70 15.85
C VAL A 91 -13.06 5.88 14.57
N VAL A 92 -13.56 6.70 13.63
CA VAL A 92 -12.84 6.98 12.38
C VAL A 92 -11.50 7.67 12.67
N ALA A 93 -11.49 8.68 13.54
CA ALA A 93 -10.27 9.40 13.90
C ALA A 93 -9.24 8.49 14.57
N ALA A 94 -9.65 7.67 15.55
CA ALA A 94 -8.78 6.71 16.23
C ALA A 94 -8.21 5.68 15.25
N SER A 95 -9.06 5.14 14.35
CA SER A 95 -8.61 4.16 13.35
C SER A 95 -7.54 4.75 12.41
N LEU A 96 -7.68 6.02 12.01
CA LEU A 96 -6.69 6.65 11.14
C LEU A 96 -5.41 7.02 11.90
N ALA A 97 -5.52 7.45 13.16
CA ALA A 97 -4.38 7.83 14.01
C ALA A 97 -3.39 6.67 14.24
N GLU A 98 -3.89 5.42 14.28
CA GLU A 98 -3.07 4.21 14.43
C GLU A 98 -2.31 3.81 13.16
N ARG A 99 -2.49 4.52 12.05
CA ARG A 99 -1.95 4.16 10.72
C ARG A 99 -0.92 5.19 10.23
N PRO A 100 0.31 5.18 10.78
CA PRO A 100 1.33 6.19 10.43
C PRO A 100 1.74 6.14 8.96
N PHE A 101 1.74 4.96 8.32
CA PHE A 101 2.05 4.83 6.89
C PHE A 101 0.98 5.45 6.02
N MET A 102 -0.28 5.14 6.31
CA MET A 102 -1.44 5.74 5.66
C MET A 102 -1.38 7.28 5.73
N LEU A 103 -1.16 7.84 6.93
CA LEU A 103 -1.05 9.29 7.12
C LEU A 103 0.11 9.90 6.33
N LYS A 104 1.27 9.25 6.35
CA LYS A 104 2.47 9.71 5.61
C LYS A 104 2.26 9.66 4.09
N LEU A 105 1.52 8.66 3.60
CA LEU A 105 1.14 8.53 2.18
C LEU A 105 0.07 9.55 1.77
N LEU A 106 -0.93 9.80 2.61
CA LEU A 106 -1.95 10.83 2.40
C LEU A 106 -1.35 12.25 2.35
N ALA A 107 -0.32 12.50 3.16
CA ALA A 107 0.39 13.77 3.18
C ALA A 107 1.38 13.95 2.02
N MET A 108 1.67 12.89 1.25
CA MET A 108 2.49 13.00 0.06
C MET A 108 1.71 13.61 -1.11
N ASN A 109 2.43 14.28 -2.01
CA ASN A 109 1.86 14.77 -3.26
C ASN A 109 1.45 13.57 -4.15
N MET A 110 0.18 13.15 -4.06
CA MET A 110 -0.35 12.02 -4.84
C MET A 110 -0.17 12.21 -6.35
N TYR A 111 -0.06 13.46 -6.82
CA TYR A 111 0.18 13.76 -8.23
C TYR A 111 1.41 13.03 -8.78
N ASP A 112 2.53 13.04 -8.04
CA ASP A 112 3.78 12.42 -8.51
C ASP A 112 3.66 10.90 -8.61
N MET A 113 2.89 10.27 -7.70
CA MET A 113 2.63 8.83 -7.75
C MET A 113 1.67 8.47 -8.88
N GLU A 114 0.63 9.28 -9.09
CA GLU A 114 -0.37 9.02 -10.11
C GLU A 114 0.20 9.19 -11.53
N ASP A 115 0.93 10.28 -11.78
CA ASP A 115 1.54 10.58 -13.09
C ASP A 115 2.65 9.60 -13.47
N SER A 116 3.39 9.09 -12.49
CA SER A 116 4.48 8.15 -12.71
C SER A 116 4.02 6.69 -12.84
N SER A 117 2.74 6.36 -12.60
CA SER A 117 2.28 4.97 -12.57
C SER A 117 1.54 4.57 -13.83
N ARG A 118 1.63 3.28 -14.21
CA ARG A 118 0.84 2.75 -15.31
C ARG A 118 -0.66 2.77 -14.99
N GLN A 119 -1.49 2.97 -16.01
CA GLN A 119 -2.95 3.09 -15.87
C GLN A 119 -3.59 1.89 -15.16
N GLU A 120 -3.14 0.67 -15.47
CA GLU A 120 -3.64 -0.54 -14.79
C GLU A 120 -3.39 -0.52 -13.27
N ARG A 121 -2.29 0.08 -12.81
CA ARG A 121 -1.96 0.21 -11.38
C ARG A 121 -2.81 1.27 -10.70
N LEU A 122 -3.11 2.36 -11.39
CA LEU A 122 -4.05 3.37 -10.91
C LEU A 122 -5.45 2.77 -10.74
N VAL A 123 -5.90 1.96 -11.71
CA VAL A 123 -7.19 1.27 -11.63
C VAL A 123 -7.22 0.28 -10.46
N GLU A 124 -6.16 -0.52 -10.26
CA GLU A 124 -6.04 -1.40 -9.09
C GLU A 124 -6.14 -0.62 -7.78
N PHE A 125 -5.42 0.50 -7.67
CA PHE A 125 -5.45 1.37 -6.51
C PHE A 125 -6.85 1.96 -6.25
N LYS A 126 -7.50 2.55 -7.26
CA LYS A 126 -8.84 3.15 -7.10
C LYS A 126 -9.90 2.11 -6.77
N ARG A 127 -9.75 0.85 -7.19
CA ARG A 127 -10.64 -0.25 -6.78
C ARG A 127 -10.49 -0.60 -5.30
N ALA A 128 -9.28 -0.52 -4.74
CA ALA A 128 -9.07 -0.69 -3.30
C ALA A 128 -9.76 0.40 -2.48
N TYR A 129 -9.83 1.63 -3.03
CA TYR A 129 -10.54 2.76 -2.41
C TYR A 129 -12.07 2.63 -2.45
N ALA A 130 -12.62 1.93 -3.44
CA ALA A 130 -14.05 1.86 -3.71
C ALA A 130 -14.78 0.69 -3.02
N ARG A 131 -14.07 -0.11 -2.22
CA ARG A 131 -14.66 -1.14 -1.36
C ARG A 131 -15.16 -0.53 -0.07
#